data_AF-A0AAU9KDU4-F1
#
_entry.id   AF-A0AAU9KDU4-F1
#
_cell.length_a   1.000
_cell.length_b   1.000
_cell.length_c   1.000
_cell.angle_alpha   90.00
_cell.angle_beta   90.00
_cell.angle_gamma   90.00
#
_symmetry.space_group_name_H-M   'P 1'
#
loop_
_entity.id
_entity.type
_entity.pdbx_description
1 polymer ?
#
loop_
_entity_poly.entity_id
_entity_poly.type
_entity_poly.pdbx_seq_one_letter_code
_entity_poly.pdbx_strand_id
1 'polypeptide(L)'
;MMIQIEINSLQDFYNVTVMPCFDKKLEAVMEKGVDLVLTTTELLEFLNENDFLNAIPDPEAPLFYSSTKHKSGSLGYGEFIFIKACENLYGEIPTIEIKTTRRRDLLEMEYRDLKFCFASGFQNIQNT
;
A
#
# COMPACT_ATOMS: atom_id res chain seq x y z
N MET A 1 5.98 8.14 -14.25
CA MET A 1 6.55 8.94 -13.13
C MET A 1 6.65 10.41 -13.56
N MET A 2 5.52 11.05 -13.86
CA MET A 2 5.43 12.48 -14.19
C MET A 2 4.41 13.22 -13.32
N ILE A 3 3.53 12.50 -12.61
CA ILE A 3 2.42 13.10 -11.86
C ILE A 3 2.90 13.73 -10.55
N GLN A 4 3.92 13.16 -9.89
CA GLN A 4 4.35 13.64 -8.57
C GLN A 4 5.08 14.99 -8.61
N ILE A 5 5.69 15.36 -9.74
CA ILE A 5 6.51 16.58 -9.85
C ILE A 5 5.63 17.81 -10.16
N GLU A 6 4.49 17.65 -10.83
CA GLU A 6 3.60 18.78 -11.18
C GLU A 6 2.76 19.29 -9.99
N ILE A 7 2.48 18.46 -8.99
CA ILE A 7 1.62 18.83 -7.85
C ILE A 7 2.26 19.91 -6.96
N ASN A 8 3.59 19.97 -6.89
CA ASN A 8 4.30 20.92 -6.02
C ASN A 8 4.21 22.40 -6.47
N SER A 9 3.58 22.67 -7.62
CA SER A 9 3.38 24.04 -8.13
C SER A 9 1.99 24.64 -7.86
N LEU A 10 1.09 23.88 -7.23
CA LEU A 10 -0.30 24.30 -7.03
C LEU A 10 -0.57 24.56 -5.53
N GLN A 11 -0.40 25.81 -5.11
CA GLN A 11 -0.61 26.27 -3.74
C GLN A 11 -2.08 26.21 -3.24
N ASP A 12 -3.01 25.78 -4.10
CA ASP A 12 -4.47 25.87 -3.89
C ASP A 12 -5.15 24.54 -3.54
N PHE A 13 -4.41 23.43 -3.34
CA PHE A 13 -5.00 22.12 -3.05
C PHE A 13 -4.69 21.64 -1.64
N TYR A 14 -5.71 21.10 -0.97
CA TYR A 14 -5.58 20.43 0.32
C TYR A 14 -5.62 18.91 0.12
N ASN A 15 -4.48 18.26 0.29
CA ASN A 15 -4.29 16.84 0.01
C ASN A 15 -4.67 16.00 1.23
N VAL A 16 -5.74 15.22 1.09
CA VAL A 16 -6.22 14.30 2.13
C VAL A 16 -5.97 12.87 1.70
N THR A 17 -5.51 12.03 2.62
CA THR A 17 -5.38 10.59 2.40
C THR A 17 -6.09 9.79 3.49
N VAL A 18 -6.65 8.64 3.11
CA VAL A 18 -7.34 7.72 4.04
C VAL A 18 -6.54 6.43 4.09
N MET A 19 -6.11 6.04 5.28
CA MET A 19 -5.14 4.96 5.48
C MET A 19 -5.57 4.01 6.60
N PRO A 20 -5.34 2.70 6.49
CA PRO A 20 -5.71 1.73 7.52
C PRO A 20 -4.68 1.63 8.66
N CYS A 21 -3.75 2.58 8.79
CA CYS A 21 -2.71 2.58 9.80
C CYS A 21 -2.47 3.98 10.39
N PHE A 22 -2.04 4.02 11.65
CA PHE A 22 -1.67 5.27 12.31
C PHE A 22 -0.30 5.78 11.84
N ASP A 23 0.63 4.88 11.51
CA ASP A 23 2.01 5.20 11.11
C ASP A 23 2.07 6.22 9.98
N LYS A 24 1.10 6.20 9.05
CA LYS A 24 1.07 7.16 7.94
C LYS A 24 0.88 8.61 8.39
N LYS A 25 0.31 8.85 9.57
CA LYS A 25 0.27 10.18 10.20
C LYS A 25 1.66 10.67 10.58
N LEU A 26 2.47 9.79 11.16
CA LEU A 26 3.85 10.12 11.55
C LEU A 26 4.70 10.40 10.31
N GLU A 27 4.53 9.61 9.25
CA GLU A 27 5.19 9.84 7.96
C GLU A 27 4.82 11.21 7.35
N ALA A 28 3.55 11.60 7.38
CA ALA A 28 3.10 12.89 6.84
C ALA A 28 3.65 14.12 7.61
N VAL A 29 4.04 13.94 8.88
CA VAL A 29 4.73 15.00 9.63
C VAL A 29 6.20 15.11 9.21
N MET A 30 6.81 14.00 8.81
CA MET A 30 8.22 13.93 8.45
C MET A 30 8.48 14.29 6.98
N GLU A 31 7.58 13.88 6.09
CA GLU A 31 7.70 14.03 4.64
C GLU A 31 6.64 14.99 4.09
N LYS A 32 7.04 15.88 3.17
CA LYS A 32 6.09 16.76 2.48
C LYS A 32 5.34 15.99 1.41
N GLY A 33 4.01 16.09 1.37
CA GLY A 33 3.21 15.54 0.29
C GLY A 33 1.72 15.32 0.60
N VAL A 34 1.33 15.33 1.87
CA VAL A 34 -0.07 15.20 2.31
C VAL A 34 -0.34 16.19 3.44
N ASP A 35 -1.48 16.88 3.40
CA ASP A 35 -1.87 17.88 4.40
C ASP A 35 -2.67 17.25 5.56
N LEU A 36 -3.44 16.20 5.28
CA LEU A 36 -4.22 15.45 6.27
C LEU A 36 -4.21 13.95 5.99
N VAL A 37 -3.95 13.17 7.04
CA VAL A 37 -4.12 11.72 7.03
C VAL A 37 -5.28 11.36 7.96
N LEU A 38 -6.29 10.69 7.42
CA LEU A 38 -7.39 10.10 8.17
C LEU A 38 -7.17 8.59 8.28
N THR A 39 -7.35 8.05 9.48
CA THR A 39 -7.46 6.59 9.63
C THR A 39 -8.84 6.11 9.17
N THR A 40 -8.97 4.83 8.84
CA THR A 40 -10.29 4.24 8.54
C THR A 40 -11.28 4.38 9.69
N THR A 41 -10.80 4.35 10.94
CA THR A 41 -11.63 4.56 12.13
C THR A 41 -12.13 6.00 12.23
N GLU A 42 -11.25 6.99 12.06
CA GLU A 42 -11.63 8.41 12.11
C GLU A 42 -12.61 8.78 11.00
N LEU A 43 -12.40 8.23 9.79
CA LEU A 43 -13.35 8.42 8.71
C LEU A 43 -14.72 7.82 9.07
N LEU A 44 -14.74 6.61 9.64
CA LEU A 44 -15.98 5.95 10.02
C LEU A 44 -16.72 6.71 11.14
N GLU A 45 -16.00 7.20 12.14
CA GLU A 45 -16.55 8.07 13.20
C GLU A 45 -17.18 9.34 12.60
N PHE A 46 -16.44 10.03 11.73
CA PHE A 46 -16.93 11.22 11.03
C PHE A 46 -18.20 10.93 10.21
N LEU A 47 -18.24 9.82 9.47
CA LEU A 47 -19.40 9.44 8.66
C LEU A 47 -20.62 9.12 9.54
N ASN A 48 -20.42 8.48 10.70
CA ASN A 48 -21.49 8.18 11.65
C ASN A 48 -22.06 9.44 12.30
N GLU A 49 -21.20 10.35 12.76
CA GLU A 49 -21.61 11.58 13.43
C GLU A 49 -22.46 12.50 12.55
N ASN A 50 -22.30 12.40 11.23
CA ASN A 50 -22.98 13.23 10.24
C ASN A 50 -24.07 12.46 9.44
N ASP A 51 -24.41 11.23 9.84
CA ASP A 51 -25.40 10.35 9.18
C ASP A 51 -25.17 10.15 7.67
N PHE A 52 -23.88 10.12 7.25
CA PHE A 52 -23.51 9.97 5.84
C PHE A 52 -23.57 8.53 5.35
N LEU A 53 -23.52 7.53 6.24
CA LEU A 53 -23.55 6.12 5.85
C LEU A 53 -24.83 5.72 5.12
N ASN A 54 -25.94 6.37 5.44
CA ASN A 54 -27.25 6.11 4.84
C ASN A 54 -27.62 7.09 3.72
N ALA A 55 -26.82 8.16 3.54
CA ALA A 55 -27.18 9.31 2.72
C ALA A 55 -26.63 9.28 1.29
N ILE A 56 -25.70 8.37 0.97
CA ILE A 56 -24.97 8.42 -0.31
C ILE A 56 -25.57 7.40 -1.31
N PRO A 57 -26.25 7.84 -2.39
CA PRO A 57 -26.49 7.00 -3.55
C PRO A 57 -25.16 6.64 -4.21
N ASP A 58 -25.10 5.44 -4.82
CA ASP A 58 -23.91 4.84 -5.45
C ASP A 58 -23.02 5.89 -6.15
N PRO A 59 -21.87 6.27 -5.55
CA PRO A 59 -21.13 7.43 -6.02
C PRO A 59 -20.50 7.14 -7.37
N GLU A 60 -20.61 8.07 -8.31
CA GLU A 60 -19.87 7.99 -9.57
C GLU A 60 -18.36 7.99 -9.28
N ALA A 61 -17.64 7.10 -9.95
CA ALA A 61 -16.19 7.02 -9.80
C ALA A 61 -15.54 8.35 -10.24
N PRO A 62 -14.57 8.88 -9.48
CA PRO A 62 -13.93 10.15 -9.83
C PRO A 62 -13.22 10.08 -11.19
N LEU A 63 -13.17 11.22 -11.88
CA LEU A 63 -12.59 11.39 -13.22
C LEU A 63 -11.16 10.85 -13.35
N PHE A 64 -10.39 10.94 -12.26
CA PHE A 64 -9.04 10.39 -12.14
C PHE A 64 -9.02 9.30 -11.07
N TYR A 65 -9.41 8.10 -11.47
CA TYR A 65 -9.29 6.90 -10.66
C TYR A 65 -8.15 6.03 -11.15
N SER A 66 -7.16 5.77 -10.29
CA SER A 66 -6.17 4.73 -10.51
C SER A 66 -6.38 3.64 -9.47
N SER A 67 -6.76 2.44 -9.91
CA SER A 67 -6.67 1.25 -9.07
C SER A 67 -5.38 0.52 -9.39
N THR A 68 -4.47 0.48 -8.42
CA THR A 68 -3.47 -0.58 -8.39
C THR A 68 -4.20 -1.86 -7.98
N LYS A 69 -4.47 -2.75 -8.95
CA LYS A 69 -5.05 -4.09 -8.72
C LYS A 69 -4.06 -5.03 -8.02
N HIS A 70 -3.27 -4.54 -7.08
CA HIS A 70 -2.38 -5.37 -6.27
C HIS A 70 -3.12 -5.83 -5.04
N LYS A 71 -2.89 -7.07 -4.61
CA LYS A 71 -3.43 -7.57 -3.34
C LYS A 71 -2.87 -6.69 -2.23
N SER A 72 -3.74 -6.06 -1.44
CA SER A 72 -3.34 -5.20 -0.30
C SER A 72 -2.95 -5.99 0.95
N GLY A 73 -2.98 -7.33 0.89
CA GLY A 73 -2.49 -8.17 1.98
C GLY A 73 -0.97 -8.06 2.15
N SER A 74 -0.46 -8.49 3.31
CA SER A 74 0.94 -8.34 3.75
C SER A 74 2.02 -8.90 2.80
N LEU A 75 1.63 -9.64 1.75
CA LEU A 75 2.53 -10.16 0.72
C LEU A 75 2.44 -9.45 -0.62
N GLY A 76 1.33 -8.76 -0.91
CA GLY A 76 1.00 -8.45 -2.29
C GLY A 76 1.93 -7.45 -2.96
N TYR A 77 2.45 -6.47 -2.21
CA TYR A 77 3.46 -5.55 -2.77
C TYR A 77 4.79 -6.25 -3.04
N GLY A 78 5.32 -7.02 -2.09
CA GLY A 78 6.60 -7.67 -2.32
C GLY A 78 6.51 -8.83 -3.33
N GLU A 79 5.37 -9.53 -3.44
CA GLU A 79 5.10 -10.49 -4.52
C GLU A 79 5.15 -9.78 -5.89
N PHE A 80 4.49 -8.62 -6.00
CA PHE A 80 4.55 -7.79 -7.21
C PHE A 80 6.00 -7.38 -7.55
N ILE A 81 6.77 -6.90 -6.56
CA ILE A 81 8.17 -6.53 -6.78
C ILE A 81 9.01 -7.73 -7.19
N PHE A 82 8.81 -8.90 -6.58
CA PHE A 82 9.53 -10.12 -6.94
C PHE A 82 9.24 -10.55 -8.38
N ILE A 83 7.97 -10.56 -8.80
CA ILE A 83 7.57 -10.86 -10.19
C ILE A 83 8.23 -9.87 -11.15
N LYS A 84 8.15 -8.56 -10.83
CA LYS A 84 8.75 -7.53 -11.67
C LYS A 84 10.27 -7.61 -11.74
N ALA A 85 10.93 -8.00 -10.64
CA ALA A 85 12.36 -8.25 -10.63
C ALA A 85 12.72 -9.43 -11.54
N CYS A 86 11.95 -10.53 -11.50
CA CYS A 86 12.19 -11.68 -12.38
C CYS A 86 11.99 -11.34 -13.86
N GLU A 87 10.93 -10.59 -14.18
CA GLU A 87 10.67 -10.12 -15.55
C GLU A 87 11.82 -9.24 -16.04
N ASN A 88 12.29 -8.30 -15.22
CA ASN A 88 13.35 -7.37 -15.60
C ASN A 88 14.74 -8.02 -15.69
N LEU A 89 15.05 -9.00 -14.83
CA LEU A 89 16.36 -9.66 -14.79
C LEU A 89 16.48 -10.81 -15.78
N TYR A 90 15.40 -11.55 -16.00
CA TYR A 90 15.42 -12.81 -16.75
C TYR A 90 14.50 -12.82 -17.97
N GLY A 91 13.67 -11.79 -18.17
CA GLY A 91 12.69 -11.76 -19.25
C GLY A 91 11.53 -12.74 -19.06
N GLU A 92 11.36 -13.28 -17.85
CA GLU A 92 10.42 -14.36 -17.54
C GLU A 92 9.52 -13.98 -16.36
N ILE A 93 8.24 -14.33 -16.47
CA ILE A 93 7.28 -14.22 -15.37
C ILE A 93 7.21 -15.60 -14.71
N PRO A 94 7.74 -15.78 -13.49
CA PRO A 94 7.80 -17.09 -12.87
C PRO A 94 6.44 -17.50 -12.30
N THR A 95 6.17 -18.80 -12.29
CA THR A 95 5.16 -19.38 -11.37
C THR A 95 5.79 -19.48 -9.99
N ILE A 96 5.30 -18.69 -9.04
CA ILE A 96 5.91 -18.58 -7.71
C ILE A 96 5.32 -19.65 -6.78
N GLU A 97 6.17 -20.47 -6.21
CA GLU A 97 5.84 -21.30 -5.04
C GLU A 97 6.30 -20.58 -3.78
N ILE A 98 5.34 -20.17 -2.95
CA ILE A 98 5.64 -19.54 -1.66
C ILE A 98 6.02 -20.62 -0.66
N LYS A 99 7.27 -20.59 -0.19
CA LYS A 99 7.74 -21.50 0.86
C LYS A 99 7.38 -20.92 2.22
N THR A 100 6.58 -21.65 2.97
CA THR A 100 6.33 -21.36 4.39
C THR A 100 7.48 -21.87 5.24
N THR A 101 8.04 -21.01 6.07
CA THR A 101 9.07 -21.42 7.02
C THR A 101 8.43 -21.96 8.31
N ARG A 102 9.27 -22.37 9.28
CA ARG A 102 8.80 -22.76 10.63
C ARG A 102 7.99 -21.66 11.33
N ARG A 103 8.20 -20.39 10.96
CA ARG A 103 7.43 -19.24 11.44
C ARG A 103 6.38 -18.89 10.39
N ARG A 104 5.11 -18.91 10.80
CA ARG A 104 3.95 -18.73 9.89
C ARG A 104 3.98 -17.40 9.12
N ASP A 105 4.60 -16.39 9.72
CA ASP A 105 4.64 -15.01 9.22
C ASP A 105 5.97 -14.66 8.51
N LEU A 106 6.81 -15.68 8.28
CA LEU A 106 8.04 -15.57 7.50
C LEU A 106 7.92 -16.45 6.26
N LEU A 107 7.96 -15.80 5.10
CA LEU A 107 7.73 -16.44 3.80
C LEU A 107 8.92 -16.19 2.88
N GLU A 108 9.27 -17.20 2.09
CA GLU A 108 10.41 -17.14 1.19
C GLU A 108 9.95 -17.39 -0.25
N MET A 109 10.50 -16.60 -1.17
CA MET A 109 10.35 -16.78 -2.61
C MET A 109 11.74 -16.86 -3.24
N GLU A 110 11.94 -17.87 -4.08
CA GLU A 110 13.21 -18.07 -4.78
C GLU A 110 12.94 -18.32 -6.26
N TYR A 111 13.74 -17.68 -7.11
CA TYR A 111 13.74 -17.93 -8.54
C TYR A 111 15.17 -17.73 -9.07
N ARG A 112 15.80 -18.84 -9.49
CA ARG A 112 17.23 -18.90 -9.83
C ARG A 112 18.10 -18.42 -8.65
N ASP A 113 18.91 -17.39 -8.85
CA ASP A 113 19.76 -16.74 -7.84
C ASP A 113 19.04 -15.61 -7.09
N LEU A 114 17.82 -15.25 -7.47
CA LEU A 114 17.01 -14.26 -6.75
C LEU A 114 16.31 -14.90 -5.55
N LYS A 115 16.53 -14.33 -4.35
CA LYS A 115 15.94 -14.80 -3.10
C LYS A 115 15.33 -13.65 -2.32
N PHE A 116 14.04 -13.74 -2.04
CA PHE A 116 13.30 -12.76 -1.25
C PHE A 116 12.77 -13.41 0.03
N CYS A 117 12.84 -12.67 1.12
CA CYS A 117 12.26 -13.05 2.40
C CYS A 117 11.26 -11.97 2.83
N PHE A 118 10.08 -12.42 3.27
CA PHE A 118 8.97 -11.59 3.67
C PHE A 118 8.70 -11.82 5.15
N ALA A 119 9.04 -10.83 5.97
CA ALA A 119 8.77 -10.83 7.40
C ALA A 119 7.55 -9.94 7.68
N SER A 120 6.41 -10.54 7.98
CA SER A 120 5.22 -9.80 8.40
C SER A 120 5.23 -9.57 9.90
N GLY A 121 5.10 -8.32 10.35
CA GLY A 121 5.07 -7.97 11.77
C GLY A 121 6.45 -7.69 12.36
N PHE A 122 6.50 -6.68 13.24
CA PHE A 122 7.77 -6.14 13.78
C PHE A 122 8.62 -7.18 14.52
N GLN A 123 7.99 -8.08 15.28
CA GLN A 123 8.71 -9.15 15.98
C GLN A 123 9.44 -10.09 15.01
N ASN A 124 8.86 -10.37 13.84
CA ASN A 124 9.53 -11.21 12.84
C ASN A 124 10.72 -10.47 12.23
N ILE A 125 10.57 -9.16 11.94
CA ILE A 125 11.67 -8.33 11.43
C ILE A 125 12.86 -8.32 12.40
N GLN A 126 12.62 -8.17 13.70
CA GLN A 126 13.69 -8.15 14.71
C GLN A 126 14.42 -9.50 14.85
N ASN A 127 13.77 -10.61 14.51
CA ASN A 127 14.27 -11.96 14.72
C ASN A 127 14.63 -12.67 13.39
N THR A 128 14.71 -11.93 12.28
CA THR A 128 15.19 -12.39 10.97
C THR A 128 16.68 -12.14 10.88
#